data_AF-A0A396J8K7-F1
#
_entry.id   AF-A0A396J8K7-F1
#
_cell.length_a   1.000
_cell.length_b   1.000
_cell.length_c   1.000
_cell.angle_alpha   90.00
_cell.angle_beta   90.00
_cell.angle_gamma   90.00
#
_symmetry.space_group_name_H-M   'P 1'
#
loop_
_entity.id
_entity.type
_entity.pdbx_description
1 polymer ?
#
loop_
_entity_poly.entity_id
_entity_poly.type
_entity_poly.pdbx_seq_one_letter_code
_entity_poly.pdbx_strand_id
1 'polypeptide(L)'
;MVYSLKYAYWLVSLCAHLFYHVFASLIPMFTQSGFSLAPKPFFSNFGAIVTFAIFGTFLASFVTGALVYLGGLVFLMYRLPFVECMMFGALISATDPVTVLSIFQELGTDVNLYALVFGESVLNDAMAISLYRTMSVVKNNPSGQNFFMVVVRFLETFVGSLSAGVGVGFTSALISFKIHSCPTYLQYASLEI
;
A
#
# COMPACT_ATOMS: atom_id res chain seq x y z
N MET A 1 -20.08 34.06 -16.96
CA MET A 1 -19.50 32.80 -17.48
C MET A 1 -17.97 32.76 -17.33
N VAL A 2 -17.21 33.75 -17.79
CA VAL A 2 -15.73 33.78 -17.71
C VAL A 2 -15.16 33.73 -16.28
N TYR A 3 -15.78 34.43 -15.32
CA TYR A 3 -15.34 34.40 -13.92
C TYR A 3 -15.49 33.03 -13.28
N SER A 4 -16.55 32.29 -13.60
CA SER A 4 -16.79 30.94 -13.09
C SER A 4 -15.74 29.94 -13.60
N LEU A 5 -15.29 30.06 -14.85
CA LEU A 5 -14.17 29.25 -15.35
C LEU A 5 -12.86 29.61 -14.65
N LYS A 6 -12.53 30.89 -14.43
CA LYS A 6 -11.30 31.28 -13.71
C LYS A 6 -11.26 30.70 -12.28
N TYR A 7 -12.39 30.72 -11.56
CA TYR A 7 -12.48 30.09 -10.24
C TYR A 7 -12.36 28.57 -10.32
N ALA A 8 -12.99 27.92 -11.29
CA ALA A 8 -12.85 26.46 -11.49
C ALA A 8 -11.40 26.06 -11.81
N TYR A 9 -10.71 26.80 -12.67
CA TYR A 9 -9.28 26.58 -12.95
C TYR A 9 -8.41 26.80 -11.72
N TRP A 10 -8.69 27.84 -10.93
CA TRP A 10 -7.97 28.08 -9.68
C TRP A 10 -8.19 26.97 -8.65
N LEU A 11 -9.42 26.48 -8.50
CA LEU A 11 -9.74 25.38 -7.59
C LEU A 11 -9.09 24.06 -8.03
N VAL A 12 -9.11 23.76 -9.33
CA VAL A 12 -8.45 22.57 -9.90
C VAL A 12 -6.92 22.67 -9.73
N SER A 13 -6.34 23.85 -9.98
CA SER A 13 -4.90 24.08 -9.80
C SER A 13 -4.49 23.97 -8.33
N LEU A 14 -5.27 24.53 -7.40
CA LEU A 14 -5.04 24.42 -5.97
C LEU A 14 -5.15 22.97 -5.49
N CYS A 15 -6.16 22.23 -5.96
CA CYS A 15 -6.35 20.81 -5.63
C CYS A 15 -5.20 19.96 -6.18
N ALA A 16 -4.74 20.23 -7.40
CA ALA A 16 -3.59 19.56 -7.98
C ALA A 16 -2.29 19.88 -7.23
N HIS A 17 -2.12 21.11 -6.77
CA HIS A 17 -0.95 21.53 -6.00
C HIS A 17 -0.92 20.89 -4.60
N LEU A 18 -2.08 20.88 -3.92
CA LEU A 18 -2.25 20.18 -2.64
C LEU A 18 -2.05 18.67 -2.81
N PHE A 19 -2.63 18.07 -3.84
CA PHE A 19 -2.46 16.66 -4.17
C PHE A 19 -0.99 16.32 -4.38
N TYR A 20 -0.26 17.12 -5.17
CA TYR A 20 1.16 16.93 -5.40
C TYR A 20 1.98 17.02 -4.11
N HIS A 21 1.71 18.03 -3.27
CA HIS A 21 2.42 18.18 -1.99
C HIS A 21 2.14 17.04 -1.02
N VAL A 22 0.89 16.59 -0.91
CA VAL A 22 0.51 15.46 -0.06
C VAL A 22 1.18 14.18 -0.56
N PHE A 23 1.08 13.89 -1.87
CA PHE A 23 1.62 12.66 -2.45
C PHE A 23 3.16 12.63 -2.40
N ALA A 24 3.81 13.76 -2.66
CA ALA A 24 5.26 13.89 -2.52
C ALA A 24 5.73 13.69 -1.08
N SER A 25 4.89 14.01 -0.09
CA SER A 25 5.19 13.83 1.34
C SER A 25 4.97 12.39 1.83
N LEU A 26 4.13 11.60 1.16
CA LEU A 26 3.90 10.19 1.50
C LEU A 26 5.17 9.35 1.34
N ILE A 27 5.96 9.58 0.29
CA ILE A 27 7.18 8.81 0.02
C ILE A 27 8.20 8.92 1.18
N PRO A 28 8.54 10.13 1.69
CA PRO A 28 9.33 10.28 2.90
C PRO A 28 8.73 9.60 4.13
N MET A 29 7.41 9.66 4.34
CA MET A 29 6.77 9.06 5.52
C MET A 29 6.88 7.53 5.54
N PHE A 30 6.62 6.86 4.42
CA PHE A 30 6.80 5.41 4.30
C PHE A 30 8.27 4.99 4.46
N THR A 31 9.17 5.80 3.91
CA THR A 31 10.62 5.54 3.98
C THR A 31 11.14 5.71 5.42
N GLN A 32 10.73 6.78 6.11
CA GLN A 32 11.15 7.08 7.47
C GLN A 32 10.60 6.06 8.49
N SER A 33 9.34 5.63 8.31
CA SER A 33 8.74 4.60 9.16
C SER A 33 9.42 3.24 8.95
N GLY A 34 9.77 2.89 7.72
CA GLY A 34 10.59 1.71 7.42
C GLY A 34 11.98 1.75 8.06
N PHE A 35 12.66 2.90 8.04
CA PHE A 35 13.98 3.05 8.69
C PHE A 35 13.92 3.07 10.22
N SER A 36 12.81 3.53 10.79
CA SER A 36 12.62 3.60 12.25
C SER A 36 12.18 2.25 12.86
N LEU A 37 11.88 1.26 12.01
CA LEU A 37 11.40 -0.05 12.42
C LEU A 37 12.51 -0.92 13.01
N ALA A 38 12.28 -1.47 14.21
CA ALA A 38 13.19 -2.42 14.81
C ALA A 38 13.10 -3.79 14.09
N PRO A 39 14.19 -4.30 13.47
CA PRO A 39 14.12 -5.48 12.62
C PRO A 39 13.88 -6.78 13.42
N LYS A 40 14.45 -6.90 14.62
CA LYS A 40 14.31 -8.12 15.46
C LYS A 40 12.84 -8.49 15.77
N PRO A 41 12.02 -7.58 16.36
CA PRO A 41 10.61 -7.89 16.65
C PRO A 41 9.76 -8.05 15.39
N PHE A 42 10.09 -7.34 14.30
CA PHE A 42 9.41 -7.50 13.01
C PHE A 42 9.61 -8.91 12.43
N PHE A 43 10.87 -9.38 12.35
CA PHE A 43 11.16 -10.72 11.80
C PHE A 43 10.74 -11.84 12.74
N SER A 44 10.71 -11.62 14.07
CA SER A 44 10.19 -12.60 15.03
C SER A 44 8.69 -12.86 14.86
N ASN A 45 7.92 -11.85 14.45
CA ASN A 45 6.47 -11.93 14.30
C ASN A 45 6.02 -12.01 12.83
N PHE A 46 6.95 -12.21 11.90
CA PHE A 46 6.69 -12.14 10.46
C PHE A 46 5.57 -13.08 10.00
N GLY A 47 5.48 -14.29 10.55
CA GLY A 47 4.40 -15.23 10.21
C GLY A 47 3.01 -14.70 10.57
N ALA A 48 2.87 -14.04 11.72
CA ALA A 48 1.60 -13.43 12.13
C ALA A 48 1.25 -12.24 11.22
N ILE A 49 2.24 -11.39 10.91
CA ILE A 49 2.10 -10.25 10.01
C ILE A 49 1.58 -10.70 8.64
N VAL A 50 2.24 -11.70 8.03
CA VAL A 50 1.85 -12.24 6.72
C VAL A 50 0.46 -12.86 6.77
N THR A 51 0.13 -13.59 7.85
CA THR A 51 -1.18 -14.22 7.98
C THR A 51 -2.29 -13.17 8.07
N PHE A 52 -2.13 -12.17 8.93
CA PHE A 52 -3.13 -11.10 9.06
C PHE A 52 -3.25 -10.25 7.79
N ALA A 53 -2.14 -9.88 7.17
CA ALA A 53 -2.17 -9.09 5.94
C ALA A 53 -2.78 -9.85 4.76
N ILE A 54 -2.40 -11.12 4.53
CA ILE A 54 -2.91 -11.87 3.38
C ILE A 54 -4.35 -12.32 3.63
N PHE A 55 -4.58 -13.04 4.73
CA PHE A 55 -5.89 -13.63 5.00
C PHE A 55 -6.92 -12.57 5.41
N GLY A 56 -6.51 -11.60 6.24
CA GLY A 56 -7.37 -10.52 6.69
C GLY A 56 -7.82 -9.63 5.53
N THR A 57 -6.88 -9.15 4.71
CA THR A 57 -7.24 -8.33 3.54
C THR A 57 -8.08 -9.11 2.54
N PHE A 58 -7.73 -10.36 2.22
CA PHE A 58 -8.51 -11.18 1.29
C PHE A 58 -9.95 -11.38 1.75
N LEU A 59 -10.14 -11.74 3.03
CA LEU A 59 -11.47 -11.91 3.61
C LEU A 59 -12.23 -10.59 3.66
N ALA A 60 -11.58 -9.49 4.06
CA ALA A 60 -12.16 -8.16 4.07
C ALA A 60 -12.62 -7.72 2.68
N SER A 61 -11.80 -7.92 1.64
CA SER A 61 -12.18 -7.59 0.25
C SER A 61 -13.38 -8.40 -0.22
N PHE A 62 -13.42 -9.70 0.11
CA PHE A 62 -14.53 -10.57 -0.28
C PHE A 62 -15.83 -10.20 0.43
N VAL A 63 -15.78 -10.00 1.75
CA VAL A 63 -16.96 -9.64 2.56
C VAL A 63 -17.50 -8.29 2.12
N THR A 64 -16.65 -7.27 1.99
CA THR A 64 -17.08 -5.93 1.55
C THR A 64 -17.63 -5.94 0.13
N GLY A 65 -16.96 -6.63 -0.81
CA GLY A 65 -17.45 -6.78 -2.18
C GLY A 65 -18.80 -7.49 -2.27
N ALA A 66 -18.98 -8.57 -1.49
CA ALA A 66 -20.25 -9.28 -1.42
C ALA A 66 -21.37 -8.41 -0.82
N LEU A 67 -21.09 -7.65 0.24
CA LEU A 67 -22.06 -6.72 0.85
C LEU A 67 -22.50 -5.64 -0.13
N VAL A 68 -21.57 -5.05 -0.88
CA VAL A 68 -21.91 -4.04 -1.91
C VAL A 68 -22.75 -4.65 -3.04
N TYR A 69 -22.42 -5.87 -3.47
CA TYR A 69 -23.22 -6.59 -4.47
C TYR A 69 -24.65 -6.88 -3.98
N LEU A 70 -24.80 -7.36 -2.74
CA LEU A 70 -26.11 -7.59 -2.12
C LEU A 70 -26.90 -6.28 -1.93
N GLY A 71 -26.23 -5.20 -1.52
CA GLY A 71 -26.84 -3.87 -1.44
C GLY A 71 -27.39 -3.37 -2.78
N GLY A 72 -26.70 -3.68 -3.88
CA GLY A 72 -27.18 -3.42 -5.24
C GLY A 72 -28.38 -4.27 -5.66
N LEU A 73 -28.52 -5.50 -5.14
CA LEU A 73 -29.67 -6.38 -5.38
C LEU A 73 -30.92 -5.94 -4.62
N VAL A 74 -30.75 -5.38 -3.41
CA VAL A 74 -31.84 -4.89 -2.55
C VAL A 74 -32.24 -3.44 -2.90
N PHE A 75 -31.73 -2.88 -4.01
CA PHE A 75 -31.95 -1.49 -4.46
C PHE A 75 -31.52 -0.41 -3.46
N LEU A 76 -30.63 -0.77 -2.53
CA LEU A 76 -30.06 0.15 -1.53
C LEU A 76 -28.90 0.98 -2.12
N MET A 77 -28.26 0.45 -3.16
CA MET A 77 -27.15 1.07 -3.89
C MET A 77 -27.29 0.84 -5.41
N TYR A 78 -26.48 1.53 -6.22
CA TYR A 78 -26.45 1.31 -7.67
C TYR A 78 -26.00 -0.12 -8.00
N ARG A 79 -26.68 -0.77 -8.95
CA ARG A 79 -26.42 -2.17 -9.31
C ARG A 79 -25.16 -2.28 -10.18
N LEU A 80 -24.04 -2.57 -9.55
CA LEU A 80 -22.77 -2.83 -10.21
C LEU A 80 -22.60 -4.33 -10.54
N PRO A 81 -21.83 -4.67 -11.59
CA PRO A 81 -21.45 -6.05 -11.85
C PRO A 81 -20.55 -6.57 -10.72
N PHE A 82 -20.64 -7.87 -10.42
CA PHE A 82 -19.94 -8.49 -9.28
C PHE A 82 -18.43 -8.21 -9.26
N VAL A 83 -17.79 -8.20 -10.44
CA VAL A 83 -16.35 -7.91 -10.56
C VAL A 83 -16.02 -6.49 -10.09
N GLU A 84 -16.87 -5.50 -10.38
CA GLU A 84 -16.66 -4.13 -9.91
C GLU A 84 -16.88 -3.99 -8.40
N CYS A 85 -17.83 -4.73 -7.83
CA CYS A 85 -18.00 -4.80 -6.38
C CYS A 85 -16.77 -5.41 -5.70
N MET A 86 -16.19 -6.46 -6.28
CA MET A 86 -14.95 -7.08 -5.79
C MET A 86 -13.74 -6.15 -5.93
N MET A 87 -13.65 -5.39 -7.02
CA MET A 87 -12.62 -4.35 -7.18
C MET A 87 -12.75 -3.26 -6.11
N PHE A 88 -13.99 -2.84 -5.80
CA PHE A 88 -14.26 -1.88 -4.75
C PHE A 88 -13.86 -2.44 -3.37
N GLY A 89 -14.26 -3.68 -3.06
CA GLY A 89 -13.87 -4.34 -1.81
C GLY A 89 -12.36 -4.47 -1.65
N ALA A 90 -11.63 -4.77 -2.74
CA ALA A 90 -10.17 -4.82 -2.73
C ALA A 90 -9.51 -3.47 -2.44
N LEU A 91 -10.06 -2.36 -2.96
CA LEU A 91 -9.51 -1.02 -2.70
C LEU A 91 -9.76 -0.56 -1.25
N ILE A 92 -10.92 -0.90 -0.69
CA ILE A 92 -11.32 -0.46 0.66
C ILE A 92 -10.70 -1.33 1.76
N SER A 93 -10.21 -2.54 1.45
CA SER A 93 -9.55 -3.40 2.43
C SER A 93 -8.14 -2.94 2.83
N ALA A 94 -7.51 -2.04 2.08
CA ALA A 94 -6.25 -1.41 2.44
C ALA A 94 -6.41 -0.55 3.72
N THR A 95 -5.63 -0.85 4.76
CA THR A 95 -5.68 -0.18 6.07
C THR A 95 -4.50 0.77 6.20
N ASP A 96 -4.77 2.02 6.59
CA ASP A 96 -3.72 3.00 6.90
C ASP A 96 -3.42 2.98 8.41
N PRO A 97 -2.18 2.67 8.84
CA PRO A 97 -1.84 2.56 10.24
C PRO A 97 -1.40 3.91 10.83
N VAL A 98 -1.26 4.99 10.05
CA VAL A 98 -0.60 6.24 10.48
C VAL A 98 -1.16 6.77 11.80
N THR A 99 -2.49 6.83 11.93
CA THR A 99 -3.14 7.33 13.16
C THR A 99 -2.96 6.40 14.36
N VAL A 100 -2.97 5.08 14.13
CA VAL A 100 -2.78 4.09 15.19
C VAL A 100 -1.34 4.10 15.68
N LEU A 101 -0.39 4.19 14.75
CA LEU A 101 1.04 4.24 15.05
C LEU A 101 1.42 5.51 15.81
N SER A 102 0.84 6.67 15.47
CA SER A 102 1.10 7.92 16.21
C SER A 102 0.65 7.83 17.67
N ILE A 103 -0.51 7.23 17.92
CA ILE A 103 -1.02 7.03 19.29
C ILE A 103 -0.15 6.02 20.05
N PHE A 104 0.29 4.94 19.39
CA PHE A 104 1.15 3.95 20.03
C PHE A 104 2.52 4.50 20.46
N GLN A 105 3.07 5.45 19.70
CA GLN A 105 4.30 6.14 20.08
C GLN A 105 4.09 7.04 21.31
N GLU A 106 2.95 7.72 21.40
CA GLU A 106 2.62 8.58 22.54
C GLU A 106 2.36 7.76 23.83
N LEU A 107 1.74 6.58 23.69
CA LEU A 107 1.43 5.69 24.81
C LEU A 107 2.62 4.82 25.27
N GLY A 108 3.76 4.86 24.59
CA GLY A 108 4.92 4.02 24.91
C GLY A 108 4.68 2.52 24.69
N THR A 109 4.00 2.17 23.59
CA THR A 109 3.54 0.80 23.29
C THR A 109 4.68 -0.17 22.95
N ASP A 110 4.46 -1.47 23.18
CA ASP A 110 5.41 -2.54 22.86
C ASP A 110 5.85 -2.50 21.38
N VAL A 111 7.16 -2.56 21.17
CA VAL A 111 7.80 -2.56 19.84
C VAL A 111 7.31 -3.70 18.95
N ASN A 112 6.89 -4.83 19.54
CA ASN A 112 6.28 -5.96 18.84
C ASN A 112 4.93 -5.57 18.21
N LEU A 113 4.08 -4.85 18.95
CA LEU A 113 2.77 -4.45 18.44
C LEU A 113 2.91 -3.38 17.35
N TYR A 114 3.83 -2.44 17.52
CA TYR A 114 4.19 -1.47 16.49
C TYR A 114 4.63 -2.18 15.20
N ALA A 115 5.56 -3.13 15.31
CA ALA A 115 6.06 -3.88 14.16
C ALA A 115 4.99 -4.72 13.48
N LEU A 116 4.06 -5.29 14.27
CA LEU A 116 2.97 -6.11 13.75
C LEU A 116 1.96 -5.28 12.96
N VAL A 117 1.48 -4.15 13.51
CA VAL A 117 0.51 -3.27 12.84
C VAL A 117 1.13 -2.60 11.62
N PHE A 118 2.37 -2.09 11.75
CA PHE A 118 3.08 -1.52 10.60
C PHE A 118 3.26 -2.53 9.46
N GLY A 119 3.71 -3.74 9.80
CA GLY A 119 3.91 -4.79 8.81
C GLY A 119 2.61 -5.26 8.15
N GLU A 120 1.53 -5.35 8.92
CA GLU A 120 0.22 -5.76 8.43
C GLU A 120 -0.27 -4.79 7.35
N SER A 121 -0.28 -3.50 7.64
CA SER A 121 -0.73 -2.48 6.70
C SER A 121 0.13 -2.38 5.44
N VAL A 122 1.46 -2.51 5.55
CA VAL A 122 2.34 -2.48 4.36
C VAL A 122 2.08 -3.66 3.43
N LEU A 123 1.92 -4.87 3.98
CA LEU A 123 1.63 -6.05 3.17
C LEU A 123 0.18 -6.08 2.66
N ASN A 124 -0.75 -5.55 3.44
CA ASN A 124 -2.14 -5.34 3.07
C ASN A 124 -2.25 -4.50 1.79
N ASP A 125 -1.56 -3.36 1.71
CA ASP A 125 -1.59 -2.50 0.51
C ASP A 125 -1.17 -3.26 -0.76
N ALA A 126 -0.14 -4.11 -0.66
CA ALA A 126 0.31 -4.97 -1.75
C ALA A 126 -0.73 -6.06 -2.12
N MET A 127 -1.46 -6.59 -1.13
CA MET A 127 -2.55 -7.53 -1.34
C MET A 127 -3.78 -6.88 -1.98
N ALA A 128 -4.17 -5.70 -1.52
CA ALA A 128 -5.28 -4.90 -2.04
C ALA A 128 -5.07 -4.54 -3.54
N ILE A 129 -3.89 -4.00 -3.88
CA ILE A 129 -3.57 -3.61 -5.26
C ILE A 129 -3.48 -4.83 -6.20
N SER A 130 -2.98 -5.96 -5.73
CA SER A 130 -2.88 -7.19 -6.54
C SER A 130 -4.25 -7.81 -6.79
N LEU A 131 -5.14 -7.83 -5.78
CA LEU A 131 -6.55 -8.21 -5.94
C LEU A 131 -7.27 -7.30 -6.93
N TYR A 132 -7.11 -5.98 -6.79
CA TYR A 132 -7.71 -5.00 -7.70
C TYR A 132 -7.26 -5.22 -9.15
N ARG A 133 -5.96 -5.36 -9.40
CA ARG A 133 -5.45 -5.61 -10.76
C ARG A 133 -5.97 -6.92 -11.33
N THR A 134 -6.01 -7.98 -10.52
CA THR A 134 -6.52 -9.29 -10.94
C THR A 134 -7.98 -9.17 -11.39
N MET A 135 -8.82 -8.53 -10.59
CA MET A 135 -10.23 -8.33 -10.94
C MET A 135 -10.41 -7.39 -12.15
N SER A 136 -9.56 -6.37 -12.30
CA SER A 136 -9.55 -5.50 -13.48
C SER A 136 -9.25 -6.27 -14.77
N VAL A 137 -8.30 -7.20 -14.72
CA VAL A 137 -7.97 -8.08 -15.86
C VAL A 137 -9.13 -9.02 -16.20
N VAL A 138 -9.78 -9.58 -15.18
CA VAL A 138 -10.98 -10.43 -15.34
C VAL A 138 -12.13 -9.65 -15.98
N LYS A 139 -12.35 -8.40 -15.55
CA LYS A 139 -13.37 -7.50 -16.15
C LYS A 139 -13.14 -7.28 -17.64
N ASN A 140 -11.89 -7.09 -18.05
CA ASN A 140 -11.54 -6.81 -19.45
C ASN A 140 -11.51 -8.09 -20.33
N ASN A 141 -11.39 -9.28 -19.74
CA ASN A 141 -11.30 -10.55 -20.46
C ASN A 141 -12.29 -11.61 -19.92
N PRO A 142 -13.60 -11.40 -20.04
CA PRO A 142 -14.62 -12.24 -19.39
C PRO A 142 -14.73 -13.66 -19.98
N SER A 143 -14.31 -13.88 -21.23
CA SER A 143 -14.68 -15.09 -21.99
C SER A 143 -13.62 -16.21 -22.00
N GLY A 144 -12.46 -16.05 -21.34
CA GLY A 144 -11.32 -16.96 -21.54
C GLY A 144 -10.46 -17.27 -20.32
N GLN A 145 -10.78 -16.78 -19.13
CA GLN A 145 -9.96 -17.01 -17.94
C GLN A 145 -10.50 -18.16 -17.09
N ASN A 146 -9.79 -19.28 -17.13
CA ASN A 146 -9.95 -20.34 -16.13
C ASN A 146 -9.60 -19.80 -14.73
N PHE A 147 -10.27 -20.31 -13.69
CA PHE A 147 -9.96 -19.95 -12.30
C PHE A 147 -8.45 -20.09 -11.98
N PHE A 148 -7.81 -21.13 -12.51
CA PHE A 148 -6.36 -21.32 -12.40
C PHE A 148 -5.55 -20.16 -12.97
N MET A 149 -5.95 -19.62 -14.13
CA MET A 149 -5.27 -18.48 -14.74
C MET A 149 -5.43 -17.22 -13.87
N VAL A 150 -6.59 -17.01 -13.26
CA VAL A 150 -6.83 -15.89 -12.33
C VAL A 150 -5.88 -15.97 -11.13
N VAL A 151 -5.71 -17.17 -10.56
CA VAL A 151 -4.76 -17.41 -9.45
C VAL A 151 -3.32 -17.14 -9.89
N VAL A 152 -2.92 -17.60 -11.08
CA VAL A 152 -1.58 -17.34 -11.63
C VAL A 152 -1.35 -15.84 -11.84
N ARG A 153 -2.31 -15.10 -12.38
CA ARG A 153 -2.21 -13.64 -12.58
C ARG A 153 -2.12 -12.87 -11.27
N PHE A 154 -2.87 -13.33 -10.27
CA PHE A 154 -2.77 -12.78 -8.92
C PHE A 154 -1.36 -12.97 -8.35
N LEU A 155 -0.84 -14.21 -8.40
CA LEU A 155 0.52 -14.52 -7.93
C LEU A 155 1.59 -13.75 -8.72
N GLU A 156 1.46 -13.66 -10.04
CA GLU A 156 2.36 -12.88 -10.90
C GLU A 156 2.39 -11.41 -10.47
N THR A 157 1.23 -10.79 -10.23
CA THR A 157 1.15 -9.39 -9.83
C THR A 157 1.69 -9.18 -8.41
N PHE A 158 1.34 -10.07 -7.48
CA PHE A 158 1.73 -9.96 -6.07
C PHE A 158 3.23 -10.23 -5.87
N VAL A 159 3.75 -11.32 -6.41
CA VAL A 159 5.18 -11.67 -6.32
C VAL A 159 6.02 -10.72 -7.18
N GLY A 160 5.50 -10.31 -8.35
CA GLY A 160 6.16 -9.34 -9.23
C GLY A 160 6.38 -7.99 -8.53
N SER A 161 5.38 -7.46 -7.83
CA SER A 161 5.54 -6.19 -7.10
C SER A 161 6.48 -6.33 -5.90
N LEU A 162 6.37 -7.42 -5.12
CA LEU A 162 7.24 -7.70 -3.98
C LEU A 162 8.71 -7.81 -4.39
N SER A 163 8.98 -8.61 -5.43
CA SER A 163 10.34 -8.83 -5.94
C SER A 163 10.96 -7.55 -6.51
N ALA A 164 10.19 -6.73 -7.22
CA ALA A 164 10.64 -5.42 -7.70
C ALA A 164 10.98 -4.49 -6.53
N GLY A 165 10.15 -4.45 -5.48
CA GLY A 165 10.39 -3.65 -4.28
C GLY A 165 11.67 -4.04 -3.55
N VAL A 166 11.88 -5.36 -3.35
CA VAL A 166 13.12 -5.90 -2.76
C VAL A 166 14.33 -5.55 -3.62
N GLY A 167 14.21 -5.65 -4.95
CA GLY A 167 15.28 -5.29 -5.88
C GLY A 167 15.70 -3.81 -5.78
N VAL A 168 14.73 -2.90 -5.70
CA VAL A 168 15.00 -1.46 -5.53
C VAL A 168 15.60 -1.17 -4.14
N GLY A 169 15.08 -1.80 -3.08
CA GLY A 169 15.65 -1.65 -1.73
C GLY A 169 17.08 -2.19 -1.62
N PHE A 170 17.38 -3.30 -2.29
CA PHE A 170 18.72 -3.86 -2.31
C PHE A 170 19.70 -2.97 -3.10
N THR A 171 19.30 -2.47 -4.26
CA THR A 171 20.15 -1.57 -5.06
C THR A 171 20.40 -0.25 -4.34
N SER A 172 19.41 0.32 -3.65
CA SER A 172 19.61 1.54 -2.85
C SER A 172 20.56 1.30 -1.67
N ALA A 173 20.45 0.17 -0.98
CA ALA A 173 21.38 -0.20 0.09
C ALA A 173 22.83 -0.33 -0.41
N LEU A 174 23.04 -0.93 -1.58
CA LEU A 174 24.38 -1.03 -2.19
C LEU A 174 24.96 0.34 -2.56
N ILE A 175 24.13 1.25 -3.10
CA ILE A 175 24.56 2.61 -3.43
C ILE A 175 24.98 3.34 -2.14
N SER A 176 24.16 3.30 -1.09
CA SER A 176 24.48 3.92 0.19
C SER A 176 25.77 3.36 0.80
N PHE A 177 25.96 2.04 0.74
CA PHE A 177 27.18 1.40 1.22
C PHE A 177 28.42 1.88 0.44
N LYS A 178 28.32 2.00 -0.89
CA LYS A 178 29.41 2.45 -1.74
C LYS A 178 29.76 3.92 -1.54
N ILE A 179 28.76 4.77 -1.29
CA ILE A 179 28.96 6.18 -0.93
C ILE A 179 29.66 6.29 0.43
N HIS A 180 29.19 5.55 1.43
CA HIS A 180 29.78 5.59 2.78
C HIS A 180 31.20 5.02 2.83
N SER A 181 31.50 4.04 1.96
CA SER A 181 32.84 3.46 1.81
C SER A 181 33.79 4.34 0.97
N CYS A 182 33.34 5.50 0.47
CA CYS A 182 34.18 6.40 -0.32
C CYS A 182 35.13 7.19 0.60
N PRO A 183 36.45 7.14 0.38
CA PRO A 183 37.43 7.80 1.25
C PRO A 183 37.24 9.32 1.36
N THR A 184 36.63 9.94 0.33
CA THR A 184 36.30 11.38 0.33
C THR A 184 35.21 11.74 1.35
N TYR A 185 34.28 10.82 1.66
CA TYR A 185 33.22 11.04 2.65
C TYR A 185 33.77 10.91 4.09
N LEU A 186 34.65 9.94 4.32
CA LEU A 186 35.35 9.76 5.60
C LEU A 186 36.19 10.98 5.97
N GLN A 187 36.80 11.63 4.97
CA GLN A 187 37.61 12.83 5.17
C GLN A 187 36.78 14.08 5.52
N TYR A 188 35.56 14.19 5.00
CA TYR A 188 34.59 15.22 5.40
C TYR A 188 34.01 14.95 6.79
N ALA A 189 33.66 13.70 7.11
CA ALA A 189 33.14 13.32 8.43
C ALA A 189 34.17 13.54 9.56
N SER A 190 35.48 13.41 9.27
CA SER A 190 36.55 13.74 10.23
C SER A 190 36.82 15.23 10.42
N LEU A 191 36.26 16.10 9.57
CA LEU A 191 36.39 17.56 9.69
C LEU A 191 35.24 18.19 10.51
N GLU A 192 34.17 17.44 10.79
CA GLU A 192 33.04 17.88 11.62
C GLU A 192 33.15 17.43 13.10
N ILE A 193 34.26 16.79 13.48
CA ILE A 193 34.59 16.42 14.88
C ILE A 193 35.67 17.36 15.44
#